data_AF-A0A733SQ52-F1
#
_entry.id   AF-A0A733SQ52-F1
#
_cell.length_a   1.000
_cell.length_b   1.000
_cell.length_c   1.000
_cell.angle_alpha   90.00
_cell.angle_beta   90.00
_cell.angle_gamma   90.00
#
_symmetry.space_group_name_H-M   'P 1'
#
loop_
_entity.id
_entity.type
_entity.pdbx_description
1 polymer ?
#
loop_
_entity_poly.entity_id
_entity_poly.type
_entity_poly.pdbx_seq_one_letter_code
_entity_poly.pdbx_strand_id
1 'polypeptide(L)' 'MHKYLSVVKKHRVPLSDAAVDLLKDLPRLKDNNHVFPAPRAETLSDMSLLAVLKRMGYIDLTQHGFRSTFREWAGEATD' A
#
# COMPACT_ATOMS: atom_id res chain seq x y z
N MET A 1 8.18 24.10 -24.29
CA MET A 1 8.36 22.63 -24.34
C MET A 1 7.19 21.98 -23.61
N HIS A 2 6.12 21.61 -24.32
CA HIS A 2 4.91 21.03 -23.72
C HIS A 2 5.16 19.56 -23.38
N LYS A 3 5.22 19.25 -22.07
CA LYS A 3 5.31 17.88 -21.56
C LYS A 3 3.92 17.25 -21.67
N TYR A 4 3.78 16.19 -22.47
CA TYR A 4 2.56 15.39 -22.51
C TYR A 4 2.30 14.84 -21.10
N LEU A 5 1.21 15.29 -20.47
CA LEU A 5 0.69 14.66 -19.26
C LEU A 5 0.03 13.34 -19.69
N SER A 6 0.61 12.22 -19.28
CA SER A 6 -0.03 10.92 -19.46
C SER A 6 -1.36 10.92 -18.69
N VAL A 7 -2.46 10.67 -19.40
CA VAL A 7 -3.77 10.47 -18.78
C VAL A 7 -3.73 9.14 -18.04
N VAL A 8 -3.60 9.17 -16.72
CA VAL A 8 -3.70 7.98 -15.88
C VAL A 8 -5.16 7.51 -15.90
N LYS A 9 -5.43 6.41 -16.60
CA LYS A 9 -6.76 5.78 -16.62
C LYS A 9 -7.10 5.33 -15.20
N LYS A 10 -8.32 5.65 -14.73
CA LYS A 10 -8.84 5.16 -13.45
C LYS A 10 -8.80 3.63 -13.46
N HIS A 11 -7.89 3.05 -12.69
CA HIS A 11 -7.74 1.61 -12.54
C HIS A 11 -8.56 1.15 -11.34
N ARG A 12 -9.37 0.10 -11.53
CA ARG A 12 -10.16 -0.53 -10.47
C ARG A 12 -9.57 -1.91 -10.20
N VAL A 13 -9.34 -2.22 -8.93
CA VAL A 13 -8.80 -3.51 -8.46
C VAL A 13 -9.81 -4.07 -7.45
N PRO A 14 -10.26 -5.33 -7.60
CA PRO A 14 -11.09 -5.96 -6.59
C PRO A 14 -10.29 -6.14 -5.30
N LEU A 15 -10.96 -5.93 -4.16
CA LEU A 15 -10.39 -6.23 -2.85
C LEU A 15 -11.02 -7.54 -2.34
N SER A 16 -10.23 -8.36 -1.67
CA SER A 16 -10.75 -9.51 -0.94
C SER A 16 -11.53 -9.06 0.29
N ASP A 17 -12.42 -9.91 0.80
CA ASP A 17 -13.19 -9.62 2.02
C ASP A 17 -12.27 -9.27 3.21
N ALA A 18 -11.17 -10.03 3.38
CA ALA A 18 -10.17 -9.74 4.41
C ALA A 18 -9.52 -8.35 4.27
N ALA A 19 -9.25 -7.88 3.05
CA ALA A 19 -8.73 -6.54 2.82
C ALA A 19 -9.79 -5.47 3.12
N VAL A 20 -11.04 -5.73 2.79
CA VAL A 20 -12.16 -4.82 3.10
C VAL A 20 -12.36 -4.70 4.61
N ASP A 21 -12.33 -5.80 5.35
CA ASP A 21 -12.51 -5.80 6.80
C ASP A 21 -11.35 -5.08 7.50
N LEU A 22 -10.10 -5.33 7.09
CA LEU A 22 -8.95 -4.56 7.56
C LEU A 22 -9.14 -3.06 7.35
N LEU A 23 -9.63 -2.62 6.19
CA LEU A 23 -9.85 -1.20 5.89
C LEU A 23 -10.98 -0.57 6.70
N LYS A 24 -11.99 -1.34 7.12
CA LYS A 24 -13.07 -0.87 7.98
C LYS A 24 -12.61 -0.68 9.43
N ASP A 25 -11.71 -1.53 9.90
CA ASP A 25 -11.20 -1.52 11.27
C ASP A 25 -10.15 -0.43 11.53
N LEU A 26 -9.61 0.20 10.47
CA LEU A 26 -8.65 1.28 10.61
C LEU A 26 -9.27 2.53 11.24
N PRO A 27 -8.58 3.17 12.20
CA PRO A 27 -9.04 4.44 12.76
C PRO A 27 -9.12 5.51 11.67
N ARG A 28 -10.20 6.29 11.68
CA ARG A 28 -10.40 7.42 10.76
C ARG A 28 -10.05 8.72 11.45
N LEU A 29 -9.21 9.54 10.81
CA LEU A 29 -8.92 10.89 11.27
C LEU A 29 -9.94 11.85 10.68
N LYS A 30 -10.53 12.72 11.54
CA LYS A 30 -11.46 13.75 11.10
C LYS A 30 -10.77 14.69 10.10
N ASP A 31 -11.50 15.09 9.07
CA ASP A 31 -11.03 16.02 8.03
C ASP A 31 -9.77 15.52 7.27
N ASN A 32 -9.57 14.21 7.19
CA ASN A 32 -8.45 13.58 6.48
C ASN A 32 -8.93 12.57 5.43
N ASN A 33 -8.43 12.72 4.20
CA ASN A 33 -8.80 11.86 3.06
C ASN A 33 -7.83 10.68 2.82
N HIS A 34 -6.78 10.52 3.62
CA HIS A 34 -5.84 9.42 3.50
C HIS A 34 -6.40 8.13 4.11
N VAL A 35 -6.29 7.02 3.37
CA VAL A 35 -6.66 5.69 3.88
C VAL A 35 -5.68 5.23 4.97
N PHE A 36 -4.39 5.50 4.78
CA PHE A 36 -3.32 5.21 5.74
C PHE A 36 -2.60 6.51 6.12
N PRO A 37 -3.13 7.29 7.08
CA PRO A 37 -2.51 8.54 7.49
C PRO A 37 -1.25 8.31 8.33
N ALA A 38 -0.25 9.16 8.16
CA ALA A 38 0.85 9.27 9.11
C ALA A 38 0.34 9.84 10.46
N PRO A 39 1.08 9.69 11.58
CA PRO A 39 0.66 10.21 12.89
C PRO A 39 0.33 11.71 12.92
N ARG A 40 0.90 12.49 11.99
CA ARG A 40 0.63 13.93 11.81
C ARG A 40 -0.45 14.24 10.78
N ALA A 41 -1.32 13.28 10.46
CA ALA A 41 -2.38 13.38 9.46
C ALA A 41 -1.91 13.63 8.00
N GLU A 42 -0.63 13.43 7.73
CA GLU A 42 -0.02 13.58 6.39
C GLU A 42 0.09 12.23 5.66
N THR A 43 0.66 12.25 4.46
CA THR A 43 1.03 11.03 3.71
C THR A 43 2.18 10.29 4.40
N LEU A 44 2.11 8.96 4.42
CA LEU A 44 3.28 8.14 4.76
C LEU A 44 4.42 8.37 3.77
N SER A 45 5.66 8.40 4.26
CA SER A 45 6.84 8.39 3.41
C SER A 45 7.16 6.97 2.93
N ASP A 46 7.89 6.84 1.83
CA ASP A 46 8.36 5.53 1.31
C ASP A 46 9.15 4.73 2.36
N MET A 47 9.81 5.41 3.29
CA MET A 47 10.56 4.78 4.39
C MET A 47 9.69 4.19 5.48
N SER A 48 8.39 4.52 5.51
CA SER A 48 7.47 4.10 6.57
C SER A 48 7.35 2.57 6.63
N LEU A 49 7.21 1.91 5.48
CA LEU A 49 7.09 0.45 5.40
C LEU A 49 8.41 -0.25 5.75
N LEU A 50 9.55 0.28 5.30
CA LEU A 50 10.88 -0.23 5.70
C LEU A 50 11.11 -0.11 7.21
N ALA A 51 10.65 0.99 7.82
CA ALA A 51 10.75 1.18 9.26
C ALA A 51 9.90 0.17 10.05
N VAL A 52 8.72 -0.22 9.54
CA VAL A 52 7.91 -1.29 10.14
C VAL A 52 8.67 -2.61 10.12
N LEU A 53 9.21 -3.01 8.96
CA LEU A 53 9.95 -4.27 8.82
C LEU A 53 11.15 -4.34 9.76
N LYS A 54 11.92 -3.26 9.85
CA LYS A 54 13.05 -3.15 10.79
C LYS A 54 12.61 -3.31 12.24
N ARG A 55 11.50 -2.68 12.66
CA ARG A 55 10.96 -2.83 14.02
C ARG A 55 10.49 -4.24 14.34
N MET A 56 10.06 -4.99 13.32
CA MET A 56 9.70 -6.41 13.43
C MET A 56 10.93 -7.35 13.38
N GLY A 57 12.15 -6.82 13.24
CA GLY A 57 13.38 -7.60 13.14
C GLY A 57 13.74 -8.09 11.74
N TYR A 58 12.96 -7.70 10.71
CA TYR A 58 13.24 -8.04 9.32
C TYR A 58 14.10 -6.96 8.66
N ILE A 59 15.41 -7.16 8.65
CA ILE A 59 16.37 -6.19 8.10
C ILE A 59 16.67 -6.38 6.61
N ASP A 60 16.46 -7.59 6.10
CA ASP A 60 16.79 -7.96 4.70
C ASP A 60 15.57 -7.95 3.77
N LEU A 61 14.39 -7.57 4.28
CA LEU A 61 13.15 -7.51 3.51
C LEU A 61 12.82 -6.07 3.10
N THR A 62 12.18 -5.92 1.93
CA THR A 62 11.74 -4.63 1.41
C THR A 62 10.31 -4.69 0.90
N GLN A 63 9.64 -3.54 0.87
CA GLN A 63 8.31 -3.40 0.24
C GLN A 63 8.27 -3.90 -1.21
N HIS A 64 9.37 -3.72 -1.95
CA HIS A 64 9.48 -4.18 -3.34
C HIS A 64 9.54 -5.70 -3.40
N GLY A 65 10.25 -6.34 -2.47
CA GLY A 65 10.27 -7.79 -2.32
C GLY A 65 8.88 -8.36 -2.05
N PHE A 66 8.14 -7.80 -1.09
CA PHE A 66 6.75 -8.22 -0.81
C PHE A 66 5.87 -8.17 -2.05
N ARG A 67 5.95 -7.10 -2.85
CA ARG A 67 5.14 -6.95 -4.06
C ARG A 67 5.50 -7.99 -5.12
N SER A 68 6.78 -8.24 -5.36
CA SER A 68 7.22 -9.22 -6.36
C SER A 68 6.79 -10.62 -5.97
N THR A 69 7.06 -11.02 -4.73
CA THR A 69 6.68 -12.34 -4.21
C THR A 69 5.16 -12.54 -4.20
N PHE A 70 4.38 -11.53 -3.79
CA PHE A 70 2.92 -11.63 -3.83
C PHE A 70 2.40 -11.83 -5.26
N ARG A 71 2.96 -11.10 -6.24
CA ARG A 71 2.55 -11.23 -7.64
C ARG A 71 2.86 -12.61 -8.21
N GLU A 72 4.06 -13.13 -7.95
CA GLU A 72 4.44 -14.49 -8.35
C GLU A 72 3.51 -15.53 -7.72
N TRP A 73 3.39 -15.50 -6.39
CA TRP A 73 2.52 -16.43 -5.67
C TRP A 73 1.07 -16.38 -6.15
N ALA A 74 0.50 -15.18 -6.36
CA ALA A 74 -0.87 -15.06 -6.85
C ALA A 74 -1.03 -15.63 -8.26
N GLY A 75 -0.02 -15.49 -9.13
CA GLY A 75 -0.03 -16.07 -10.47
C GLY A 75 0.08 -17.59 -10.48
N GLU A 76 0.71 -18.19 -9.46
CA GLU A 76 0.82 -19.65 -9.31
C GLU A 76 -0.36 -20.27 -8.55
N ALA A 77 -0.97 -19.52 -7.65
CA ALA A 77 -2.00 -20.02 -6.72
C ALA A 77 -3.44 -19.75 -7.18
N THR A 78 -3.65 -18.99 -8.26
CA THR A 78 -4.98 -18.66 -8.78
C THR A 78 -5.03 -18.80 -10.30
N ASP A 79 -6.07 -19.48 -10.80
CA ASP A 79 -6.38 -19.67 -12.23
C ASP A 79 -7.48 -18.71 -12.71
#